data_AF-A0A2V6GJV5-F1
#
_entry.id   AF-A0A2V6GJV5-F1
#
_cell.length_a   1.000
_cell.length_b   1.000
_cell.length_c   1.000
_cell.angle_alpha   90.00
_cell.angle_beta   90.00
_cell.angle_gamma   90.00
#
_symmetry.space_group_name_H-M   'P 1'
#
loop_
_entity.id
_entity.type
_entity.pdbx_description
1 polymer ?
#
loop_
_entity_poly.entity_id
_entity_poly.type
_entity_poly.pdbx_seq_one_letter_code
_entity_poly.pdbx_strand_id
1 'polypeptide(L)' 'PDLAGDTLPKVKAPTLLIVGGEDQVVIELNEQARVQMKCECKIEIVPGATHLFEEPGALERVAKLAAEWFLRHIGRNGG' A
#
# COMPACT_ATOMS: atom_id res chain seq x y z
N PRO A 1 6.49 2.18 15.56
CA PRO A 1 5.94 2.21 14.19
C PRO A 1 4.45 2.52 14.29
N ASP A 2 4.21 3.82 14.34
CA ASP A 2 2.97 4.46 14.73
C ASP A 2 2.08 4.48 13.48
N LEU A 3 1.21 3.48 13.36
CA LEU A 3 0.06 3.53 12.45
C LEU A 3 -0.60 4.88 12.67
N ALA A 4 -0.69 5.69 11.60
CA ALA A 4 -1.07 7.09 11.59
C ALA A 4 -2.45 7.40 12.25
N GLY A 5 -2.57 7.17 13.56
CA GLY A 5 -3.82 6.76 14.23
C GLY A 5 -5.02 7.59 13.85
N ASP A 6 -5.12 8.80 14.41
CA ASP A 6 -6.26 9.71 14.19
C ASP A 6 -6.22 10.42 12.81
N THR A 7 -5.18 10.20 12.01
CA THR A 7 -5.01 10.85 10.71
C THR A 7 -5.37 9.96 9.52
N LEU A 8 -5.36 8.63 9.68
CA LEU A 8 -5.89 7.66 8.71
C LEU A 8 -7.32 7.99 8.22
N PRO A 9 -8.30 8.32 9.08
CA PRO A 9 -9.64 8.68 8.61
C PRO A 9 -9.70 10.04 7.91
N LYS A 10 -8.65 10.86 8.00
CA LYS A 10 -8.53 12.16 7.32
C LYS A 10 -7.97 12.02 5.90
N VAL A 11 -7.43 10.85 5.55
CA VAL A 11 -6.96 10.55 4.20
C VAL A 11 -8.16 10.47 3.26
N LYS A 12 -8.18 11.36 2.27
CA LYS A 12 -9.20 11.40 1.20
C LYS A 12 -8.66 10.86 -0.13
N ALA A 13 -7.33 10.78 -0.25
CA ALA A 13 -6.69 10.32 -1.46
C ALA A 13 -6.70 8.79 -1.53
N PRO A 14 -6.91 8.20 -2.72
CA PRO A 14 -6.75 6.76 -2.92
C PRO A 14 -5.37 6.31 -2.45
N THR A 15 -5.32 5.35 -1.53
CA THR A 15 -4.09 4.86 -0.90
C THR A 15 -3.80 3.41 -1.25
N LEU A 16 -2.58 3.14 -1.74
CA LEU A 16 -2.08 1.79 -1.95
C LEU A 16 -1.09 1.44 -0.85
N LEU A 17 -1.34 0.36 -0.13
CA LEU A 17 -0.46 -0.22 0.89
C LEU A 17 0.22 -1.45 0.29
N ILE A 18 1.53 -1.39 0.07
CA ILE A 18 2.31 -2.51 -0.47
C ILE A 18 3.08 -3.14 0.69
N VAL A 19 2.88 -4.45 0.93
CA VAL A 19 3.45 -5.17 2.07
C VAL A 19 4.19 -6.42 1.62
N GLY A 20 5.27 -6.76 2.33
CA GLY A 20 5.99 -8.02 2.14
C GLY A 20 5.17 -9.21 2.63
N GLY A 21 5.16 -10.30 1.86
CA GLY A 21 4.37 -11.51 2.17
C GLY A 21 4.87 -12.30 3.37
N GLU A 22 6.11 -12.12 3.79
CA GLU A 22 6.67 -12.79 4.98
C GLU A 22 6.37 -12.05 6.29
N ASP A 23 5.91 -10.80 6.21
CA ASP A 23 5.63 -9.96 7.37
C ASP A 23 4.14 -10.01 7.78
N GLN A 24 3.71 -11.14 8.36
CA GLN A 24 2.31 -11.33 8.81
C GLN A 24 1.83 -10.24 9.78
N VAL A 25 2.71 -9.77 10.67
CA VAL A 25 2.41 -8.68 11.59
C VAL A 25 2.08 -7.39 10.83
N VAL A 26 2.84 -7.09 9.77
CA VAL A 26 2.63 -5.89 8.96
C VAL A 26 1.34 -6.00 8.14
N ILE A 27 1.00 -7.20 7.66
CA ILE A 27 -0.29 -7.45 6.96
C ILE A 27 -1.46 -7.10 7.89
N GLU A 28 -1.45 -7.61 9.14
CA GLU A 28 -2.53 -7.34 10.10
C GLU A 28 -2.64 -5.86 10.46
N LEU A 29 -1.50 -5.18 10.66
CA LEU A 29 -1.47 -3.74 10.92
C LEU A 29 -2.01 -2.92 9.74
N ASN A 30 -1.71 -3.30 8.50
CA ASN A 30 -2.21 -2.62 7.31
C ASN A 30 -3.69 -2.91 7.06
N GLU A 31 -4.20 -4.11 7.36
CA GLU A 31 -5.64 -4.39 7.35
C GLU A 31 -6.38 -3.52 8.37
N GLN A 32 -5.84 -3.37 9.58
CA GLN A 32 -6.40 -2.46 10.58
C GLN A 32 -6.39 -1.00 10.11
N ALA A 33 -5.33 -0.56 9.42
CA ALA A 33 -5.28 0.77 8.81
C ALA A 33 -6.35 0.95 7.73
N ARG A 34 -6.52 -0.06 6.86
CA ARG A 34 -7.53 -0.06 5.79
C ARG A 34 -8.94 0.08 6.34
N VAL A 35 -9.27 -0.60 7.45
CA VAL A 35 -10.59 -0.48 8.11
C VAL A 35 -10.83 0.93 8.65
N GLN A 36 -9.77 1.65 9.05
CA GLN A 36 -9.86 3.01 9.57
C GLN A 36 -9.90 4.08 8.47
N MET A 37 -9.39 3.78 7.27
CA MET A 37 -9.44 4.68 6.13
C MET A 37 -10.87 4.76 5.55
N LYS A 38 -11.33 5.99 5.28
CA LYS A 38 -12.66 6.25 4.69
C LYS A 38 -12.63 6.41 3.16
N CYS A 39 -11.47 6.23 2.56
CA CYS A 39 -11.21 6.40 1.13
C CYS A 39 -10.92 5.05 0.46
N GLU A 40 -10.77 5.06 -0.87
CA GLU A 40 -10.33 3.86 -1.59
C GLU A 40 -8.92 3.45 -1.09
N CYS A 41 -8.85 2.31 -0.42
CA CYS A 41 -7.61 1.76 0.11
C CYS A 41 -7.44 0.32 -0.37
N LYS A 42 -6.30 0.03 -0.99
CA LYS A 42 -5.96 -1.28 -1.51
C LYS A 42 -4.68 -1.78 -0.84
N ILE A 43 -4.68 -3.06 -0.43
CA ILE A 43 -3.49 -3.74 0.08
C ILE A 43 -2.99 -4.69 -1.00
N GLU A 44 -1.71 -4.60 -1.37
CA GLU A 44 -1.05 -5.53 -2.28
C GLU A 44 0.09 -6.23 -1.55
N ILE A 45 0.10 -7.56 -1.59
CA ILE A 45 1.10 -8.40 -0.92
C ILE A 45 2.12 -8.86 -1.97
N VAL A 46 3.40 -8.59 -1.73
CA VAL A 46 4.50 -9.07 -2.57
C VAL A 46 5.03 -10.39 -1.98
N PRO A 47 4.77 -11.55 -2.61
CA PRO A 47 5.23 -12.84 -2.09
C PRO A 47 6.76 -12.95 -2.15
N GLY A 48 7.37 -13.46 -1.07
CA GLY A 48 8.83 -13.58 -0.97
C GLY A 48 9.56 -12.23 -0.94
N ALA A 49 8.88 -11.20 -0.43
CA ALA A 49 9.48 -9.94 -0.03
C ALA A 49 9.40 -9.81 1.50
N THR A 50 10.53 -9.48 2.11
CA THR A 50 10.66 -9.05 3.50
C THR A 50 10.40 -7.55 3.64
N HIS A 51 10.45 -7.04 4.86
CA HIS A 51 10.17 -5.65 5.24
C HIS A 51 10.80 -4.56 4.34
N LEU A 52 12.01 -4.79 3.82
CA LEU A 52 12.74 -3.81 3.01
C LEU A 52 12.68 -4.07 1.51
N PHE A 53 11.98 -5.12 1.06
CA PHE A 53 11.91 -5.52 -0.35
C PHE A 53 13.31 -5.66 -0.99
N GLU A 54 14.28 -6.18 -0.24
CA GLU A 54 15.69 -6.32 -0.69
C GLU A 54 15.88 -7.50 -1.65
N GLU A 55 14.93 -8.43 -1.69
CA GLU A 55 14.97 -9.57 -2.58
C GLU A 55 14.93 -9.19 -4.06
N PRO A 56 15.64 -9.92 -4.92
CA PRO A 56 15.69 -9.64 -6.35
C PRO A 56 14.27 -9.69 -6.96
N GLY A 57 13.87 -8.59 -7.60
CA GLY A 57 12.55 -8.45 -8.23
C GLY A 57 11.44 -7.92 -7.29
N ALA A 58 11.66 -7.85 -5.98
CA ALA A 58 10.68 -7.29 -5.03
C ALA A 58 10.47 -5.79 -5.29
N LEU A 59 11.56 -5.02 -5.38
CA LEU A 59 11.49 -3.58 -5.66
C LEU A 59 10.90 -3.27 -7.05
N GLU A 60 11.20 -4.08 -8.07
CA GLU A 60 10.59 -3.95 -9.41
C GLU A 60 9.08 -4.16 -9.35
N ARG A 61 8.63 -5.13 -8.55
CA ARG A 61 7.20 -5.36 -8.34
C ARG A 61 6.53 -4.21 -7.60
N VAL A 62 7.16 -3.69 -6.55
CA VAL A 62 6.70 -2.49 -5.82
C VAL A 62 6.59 -1.30 -6.77
N ALA A 63 7.62 -1.04 -7.58
CA ALA A 63 7.65 0.05 -8.54
C ALA A 63 6.53 -0.07 -9.59
N LYS A 64 6.28 -1.28 -10.10
CA LYS A 64 5.20 -1.54 -11.05
C LYS A 64 3.83 -1.29 -10.43
N LEU A 65 3.59 -1.81 -9.22
CA LEU A 65 2.32 -1.61 -8.50
C LEU A 65 2.06 -0.13 -8.22
N ALA A 66 3.09 0.62 -7.80
CA ALA A 66 3.01 2.05 -7.59
C ALA A 66 2.70 2.80 -8.89
N ALA A 67 3.39 2.47 -9.99
CA ALA A 67 3.14 3.08 -11.29
C ALA A 67 1.70 2.81 -11.78
N GLU A 68 1.19 1.58 -11.66
CA GLU A 68 -0.19 1.24 -12.01
C GLU A 68 -1.21 2.00 -11.16
N TRP A 69 -0.94 2.20 -9.87
CA TRP A 69 -1.79 3.00 -8.99
C TRP A 69 -1.84 4.47 -9.43
N PHE A 70 -0.69 5.07 -9.68
CA PHE A 70 -0.62 6.44 -10.16
C PHE A 70 -1.31 6.60 -11.52
N LEU A 71 -1.11 5.67 -12.46
CA LEU A 71 -1.81 5.71 -13.75
C LEU A 71 -3.33 5.62 -13.59
N ARG A 72 -3.81 4.79 -12.66
CA ARG A 72 -5.25 4.65 -12.39
C ARG A 72 -5.88 5.92 -11.80
N HIS A 73 -5.18 6.60 -10.89
CA HIS A 73 -5.75 7.72 -10.13
C HIS A 73 -5.35 9.11 -10.64
N ILE A 74 -4.15 9.27 -11.18
CA ILE A 74 -3.64 10.54 -11.74
C ILE A 74 -3.85 10.58 -13.25
N GLY A 75 -3.70 9.46 -13.96
CA GLY A 75 -3.86 9.38 -15.41
C GLY A 75 -5.29 9.55 -15.91
N ARG A 76 -6.28 9.64 -15.00
CA ARG A 76 -7.70 9.77 -15.34
C ARG A 76 -8.28 11.17 -15.06
N ASN A 77 -7.46 12.11 -14.61
CA ASN A 77 -7.87 13.50 -14.33
C ASN A 77 -7.42 14.48 -15.44
N GLY A 78 -7.35 14.00 -16.69
CA GLY A 78 -7.11 14.79 -17.89
C GLY A 78 -8.30 14.69 -18.86
N GLY A 79 -9.45 15.21 -18.44
CA GLY A 79 -10.66 15.34 -19.25
C GLY A 79 -11.47 16.55 -18.80
#